data_AF-A0A1F3VIY8-F1
#
_entry.id   AF-A0A1F3VIY8-F1
#
_cell.length_a   1.000
_cell.length_b   1.000
_cell.length_c   1.000
_cell.angle_alpha   90.00
_cell.angle_beta   90.00
_cell.angle_gamma   90.00
#
_symmetry.space_group_name_H-M   'P 1'
#
loop_
_entity.id
_entity.type
_entity.pdbx_description
1 polymer ?
#
loop_
_entity_poly.entity_id
_entity_poly.type
_entity_poly.pdbx_seq_one_letter_code
_entity_poly.pdbx_strand_id
1 'polypeptide(L)'
;MGKSINLLALMILVLSTACSGLKRPESISEKMARYTPHEAISNRVPEMAVFTESDIFKQNDNNATSTTGRGPASIKEPTGRPSPDDSEDLNYSNKRLYFLALLSQYDALSIYSKQRPPKVDLCPNFHNSLLDYKDSGKNVARAAGPNAIWWGKYTKILSSVPRTNSEQLVALYPELALPINGDSIRPRVIDIAHDHLATNGQTAIIQQAIDLHILKLHRELDELCETGTSSNYFTFENLYSYVKQHPEFEKSPSSLKVLFKTTVFANLVLIDSITHTTKEELKSGRGIASNNNEAPYDTRYVNELVNRFNIHWTYNYLDDLVKIRRQN
;
A
#
# COMPACT_ATOMS: atom_id res chain seq x y z
N MET A 1 66.25 -59.03 -13.22
CA MET A 1 65.50 -58.25 -12.21
C MET A 1 65.63 -56.78 -12.59
N GLY A 2 64.58 -56.12 -13.09
CA GLY A 2 64.71 -54.73 -13.57
C GLY A 2 63.49 -54.12 -14.28
N LYS A 3 62.44 -54.89 -14.57
CA LYS A 3 61.23 -54.37 -15.26
C LYS A 3 60.09 -53.96 -14.32
N SER A 4 60.15 -54.31 -13.03
CA SER A 4 59.05 -54.07 -12.07
C SER A 4 59.05 -52.65 -11.47
N ILE A 5 60.18 -51.94 -11.49
CA ILE A 5 60.32 -50.62 -10.83
C ILE A 5 59.67 -49.50 -11.67
N ASN A 6 59.69 -49.63 -13.00
CA ASN A 6 59.11 -48.60 -13.89
C ASN A 6 57.58 -48.57 -13.88
N LEU A 7 56.92 -49.68 -13.54
CA LEU A 7 55.45 -49.74 -13.52
C LEU A 7 54.84 -49.11 -12.27
N LEU A 8 55.56 -49.18 -11.13
CA LEU A 8 55.14 -48.55 -9.88
C LEU A 8 55.27 -47.02 -9.95
N ALA A 9 56.33 -46.51 -10.58
CA ALA A 9 56.54 -45.07 -10.77
C ALA A 9 55.47 -44.45 -11.70
N LEU A 10 55.05 -45.18 -12.73
CA LEU A 10 54.00 -44.72 -13.65
C LEU A 10 52.62 -44.65 -12.98
N MET A 11 52.30 -45.61 -12.10
CA MET A 11 51.06 -45.63 -11.32
C MET A 11 50.95 -44.44 -10.36
N ILE A 12 52.05 -44.08 -9.67
CA ILE A 12 52.07 -42.95 -8.74
C ILE A 12 51.85 -41.62 -9.48
N LEU A 13 52.37 -41.48 -10.70
CA LEU A 13 52.22 -40.25 -11.49
C LEU A 13 50.76 -40.03 -11.96
N VAL A 14 50.04 -41.11 -12.32
CA VAL A 14 48.64 -41.05 -12.77
C VAL A 14 47.66 -40.79 -11.61
N LEU A 15 47.97 -41.23 -10.39
CA LEU A 15 47.15 -40.95 -9.21
C LEU A 15 47.24 -39.48 -8.75
N SER A 16 48.33 -38.77 -9.08
CA SER A 16 48.51 -37.37 -8.69
C SER A 16 47.74 -36.35 -9.55
N THR A 17 47.30 -36.72 -10.76
CA THR A 17 46.57 -35.84 -11.68
C THR A 17 45.04 -35.97 -11.58
N ALA A 18 44.53 -36.95 -10.84
CA ALA A 18 43.08 -37.17 -10.69
C ALA A 18 42.41 -36.28 -9.61
N CYS A 19 43.18 -35.59 -8.76
CA CYS A 19 42.63 -34.76 -7.67
C CYS A 19 42.54 -33.26 -7.98
N SER A 20 43.02 -32.79 -9.12
CA SER A 20 42.96 -31.36 -9.52
C SER A 20 41.61 -30.90 -10.08
N GLY A 21 40.61 -31.78 -10.15
CA GLY A 21 39.25 -31.49 -10.65
C GLY A 21 38.20 -31.16 -9.58
N LEU A 22 38.56 -31.20 -8.29
CA LEU A 22 37.65 -30.77 -7.22
C LEU A 22 37.52 -29.25 -7.27
N LYS A 23 36.46 -28.77 -7.95
CA LYS A 23 36.02 -27.37 -7.87
C LYS A 23 35.94 -27.00 -6.40
N ARG A 24 36.83 -26.11 -5.96
CA ARG A 24 36.83 -25.57 -4.60
C ARG A 24 35.42 -25.05 -4.31
N PRO A 25 34.81 -25.42 -3.18
CA PRO A 25 33.53 -24.83 -2.80
C PRO A 25 33.73 -23.31 -2.73
N GLU A 26 32.91 -22.61 -3.51
CA GLU A 26 32.94 -21.16 -3.60
C GLU A 26 32.85 -20.55 -2.20
N SER A 27 33.74 -19.60 -1.90
CA SER A 27 33.69 -18.91 -0.62
C SER A 27 32.42 -18.06 -0.50
N ILE A 28 31.94 -17.84 0.72
CA ILE A 28 30.85 -16.88 0.96
C ILE A 28 31.21 -15.50 0.36
N SER A 29 32.48 -15.11 0.44
CA SER A 29 32.99 -13.89 -0.16
C SER A 29 32.84 -13.85 -1.69
N GLU A 30 33.11 -14.95 -2.40
CA GLU A 30 32.92 -15.04 -3.86
C GLU A 30 31.43 -15.02 -4.25
N LYS A 31 30.57 -15.63 -3.43
CA LYS A 31 29.11 -15.54 -3.62
C LYS A 31 28.62 -14.10 -3.45
N MET A 32 29.10 -13.42 -2.41
CA MET A 32 28.76 -12.02 -2.14
C MET A 32 29.38 -11.06 -3.16
N ALA A 33 30.56 -11.36 -3.71
CA ALA A 33 31.19 -10.54 -4.75
C ALA A 33 30.43 -10.56 -6.08
N ARG A 34 29.65 -11.63 -6.34
CA ARG A 34 28.75 -11.74 -7.49
C ARG A 34 27.33 -11.24 -7.21
N TYR A 35 27.02 -10.96 -5.94
CA TYR A 35 25.77 -10.34 -5.57
C TYR A 35 25.81 -8.87 -5.97
N THR A 36 25.36 -8.57 -7.18
CA THR A 36 24.86 -7.22 -7.46
C THR A 36 23.56 -7.08 -6.67
N PRO A 37 23.47 -6.22 -5.65
CA PRO A 37 22.19 -5.93 -5.03
C PRO A 37 21.23 -5.57 -6.16
N HIS A 38 20.11 -6.31 -6.26
CA HIS A 38 19.04 -5.93 -7.16
C HIS A 38 18.78 -4.45 -6.93
N GLU A 39 18.79 -3.68 -8.02
CA GLU A 39 18.81 -2.22 -8.00
C GLU A 39 17.80 -1.65 -6.99
N ALA A 40 18.22 -0.59 -6.31
CA ALA A 40 17.52 0.13 -5.26
C ALA A 40 15.99 0.06 -5.35
N ILE A 41 15.33 -0.62 -4.40
CA ILE A 41 13.87 -0.63 -4.12
C ILE A 41 13.07 0.10 -5.22
N SER A 42 12.75 -0.60 -6.30
CA SER A 42 12.13 0.00 -7.51
C SER A 42 10.75 0.61 -7.22
N ASN A 43 10.11 0.19 -6.11
CA ASN A 43 8.78 0.62 -5.69
C ASN A 43 8.80 1.30 -4.31
N ARG A 44 9.49 2.44 -4.18
CA ARG A 44 9.51 3.18 -2.90
C ARG A 44 8.13 3.69 -2.50
N VAL A 45 7.73 3.42 -1.27
CA VAL A 45 6.50 3.94 -0.67
C VAL A 45 6.62 5.47 -0.46
N PRO A 46 5.61 6.27 -0.84
CA PRO A 46 5.60 7.71 -0.59
C PRO A 46 5.69 8.05 0.90
N GLU A 47 6.32 9.18 1.23
CA GLU A 47 6.42 9.66 2.61
C GLU A 47 5.11 10.33 3.03
N MET A 48 4.21 9.57 3.67
CA MET A 48 2.93 10.07 4.14
C MET A 48 3.10 10.86 5.44
N ALA A 49 2.52 12.06 5.48
CA ALA A 49 2.46 12.85 6.71
C ALA A 49 1.33 12.34 7.63
N VAL A 50 1.54 12.49 8.94
CA VAL A 50 0.54 12.16 9.96
C VAL A 50 0.03 13.44 10.57
N PHE A 51 -1.29 13.59 10.65
CA PHE A 51 -1.91 14.74 11.29
C PHE A 51 -1.75 14.55 12.80
N THR A 52 -1.18 15.54 13.50
CA THR A 52 -0.76 15.41 14.91
C THR A 52 -1.49 16.33 15.87
N GLU A 53 -2.56 17.00 15.42
CA GLU A 53 -3.34 17.81 16.35
C GLU A 53 -3.85 16.97 17.50
N SER A 54 -3.81 17.58 18.68
CA SER A 54 -3.85 16.87 19.94
C SER A 54 -5.13 16.06 20.12
N ASP A 55 -6.23 16.48 19.49
CA ASP A 55 -7.55 15.96 19.80
C ASP A 55 -7.80 14.59 19.15
N ILE A 56 -7.10 14.26 18.05
CA ILE A 56 -7.23 12.93 17.40
C ILE A 56 -6.65 11.82 18.28
N PHE A 57 -5.59 12.10 19.04
CA PHE A 57 -4.91 11.11 19.88
C PHE A 57 -5.31 11.20 21.36
N LYS A 58 -6.08 12.22 21.75
CA LYS A 58 -6.56 12.43 23.14
C LYS A 58 -7.78 11.59 23.52
N GLN A 59 -8.31 10.75 22.64
CA GLN A 59 -9.50 9.96 22.98
C GLN A 59 -9.18 8.87 24.02
N ASN A 60 -9.56 9.18 25.26
CA ASN A 60 -9.58 8.40 26.50
C ASN A 60 -9.83 6.89 26.35
N ASP A 61 -8.98 6.12 27.03
CA ASP A 61 -9.17 4.71 27.43
C ASP A 61 -10.39 4.44 28.35
N ASN A 62 -11.28 5.42 28.53
CA ASN A 62 -12.40 5.36 29.47
C ASN A 62 -13.76 5.05 28.81
N ASN A 63 -13.80 4.75 27.51
CA ASN A 63 -15.05 4.43 26.79
C ASN A 63 -15.01 3.09 26.05
N ALA A 64 -14.42 2.07 26.67
CA ALA A 64 -14.63 0.66 26.32
C ALA A 64 -16.03 0.13 26.73
N THR A 65 -17.05 0.99 26.74
CA THR A 65 -18.45 0.59 26.70
C THR A 65 -19.11 1.41 25.61
N SER A 66 -19.19 0.81 24.43
CA SER A 66 -20.09 1.24 23.38
C SER A 66 -21.49 1.40 24.00
N THR A 67 -21.96 2.63 24.15
CA THR A 67 -23.40 2.86 24.16
C THR A 67 -23.89 2.53 22.77
N THR A 68 -24.24 1.26 22.58
CA THR A 68 -25.18 0.79 21.57
C THR A 68 -26.46 1.57 21.79
N GLY A 69 -26.56 2.73 21.13
CA GLY A 69 -27.85 3.34 20.86
C GLY A 69 -28.71 2.24 20.24
N ARG A 70 -29.83 1.92 20.89
CA ARG A 70 -30.83 0.99 20.37
C ARG A 70 -31.43 1.61 19.10
N GLY A 71 -30.71 1.47 17.99
CA GLY A 71 -31.26 1.61 16.66
C GLY A 71 -32.10 0.37 16.35
N PRO A 72 -33.20 0.49 15.60
CA PRO A 72 -33.97 -0.66 15.18
C PRO A 72 -33.05 -1.66 14.46
N ALA A 73 -33.27 -2.95 14.71
CA ALA A 73 -32.44 -4.09 14.26
C ALA A 73 -32.31 -4.25 12.73
N SER A 74 -32.71 -3.26 11.93
CA SER A 74 -32.64 -3.25 10.47
C SER A 74 -31.70 -2.19 9.89
N ILE A 75 -31.05 -1.37 10.72
CA ILE A 75 -30.06 -0.39 10.23
C ILE A 75 -28.69 -1.07 10.27
N LYS A 76 -28.25 -1.58 9.12
CA LYS A 76 -26.81 -1.72 8.86
C LYS A 76 -26.20 -0.33 9.05
N GLU A 77 -25.12 -0.23 9.82
CA GLU A 77 -24.48 1.06 10.09
C GLU A 77 -24.31 1.87 8.78
N PRO A 78 -24.58 3.19 8.79
CA PRO A 78 -24.54 4.02 7.59
C PRO A 78 -23.12 4.29 7.08
N THR A 79 -22.11 3.65 7.65
CA THR A 79 -20.77 3.51 7.10
C THR A 79 -20.66 2.09 6.59
N GLY A 80 -20.25 1.84 5.34
CA GLY A 80 -20.06 0.48 4.79
C GLY A 80 -18.94 -0.34 5.43
N ARG A 81 -18.85 -0.28 6.75
CA ARG A 81 -17.98 -1.06 7.60
C ARG A 81 -18.70 -2.37 7.91
N PRO A 82 -18.10 -3.52 7.61
CA PRO A 82 -18.61 -4.79 8.07
C PRO A 82 -18.56 -4.84 9.60
N SER A 83 -19.54 -5.48 10.22
CA SER A 83 -19.45 -5.84 11.64
C SER A 83 -18.23 -6.76 11.84
N PRO A 84 -17.60 -6.78 13.04
CA PRO A 84 -16.55 -7.75 13.37
C PRO A 84 -16.95 -9.21 13.13
N ASP A 85 -18.26 -9.49 13.10
CA ASP A 85 -18.86 -10.81 12.86
C ASP A 85 -18.99 -11.19 11.36
N ASP A 86 -18.70 -10.25 10.44
CA ASP A 86 -18.76 -10.48 8.98
C ASP A 86 -17.39 -10.84 8.38
N SER A 87 -16.32 -10.91 9.18
CA SER A 87 -15.08 -11.53 8.72
C SER A 87 -15.27 -13.03 8.78
N GLU A 88 -15.71 -13.64 7.67
CA GLU A 88 -15.36 -15.04 7.40
C GLU A 88 -13.88 -15.18 7.73
N ASP A 89 -13.49 -16.14 8.59
CA ASP A 89 -12.10 -16.36 9.00
C ASP A 89 -11.26 -16.67 7.75
N LEU A 90 -10.76 -15.62 7.11
CA LEU A 90 -9.93 -15.70 5.93
C LEU A 90 -8.56 -16.19 6.39
N ASN A 91 -8.38 -17.51 6.43
CA ASN A 91 -7.14 -18.16 6.83
C ASN A 91 -6.06 -18.05 5.73
N TYR A 92 -5.72 -16.82 5.36
CA TYR A 92 -4.68 -16.51 4.39
C TYR A 92 -3.33 -16.35 5.07
N SER A 93 -2.28 -16.85 4.42
CA SER A 93 -0.90 -16.50 4.78
C SER A 93 -0.69 -14.99 4.65
N ASN A 94 0.25 -14.42 5.41
CA ASN A 94 0.59 -12.98 5.32
C ASN A 94 0.89 -12.54 3.88
N LYS A 95 1.60 -13.40 3.15
CA LYS A 95 1.95 -13.20 1.75
C LYS A 95 0.71 -13.14 0.84
N ARG A 96 -0.21 -14.09 0.97
CA ARG A 96 -1.46 -14.11 0.19
C ARG A 96 -2.34 -12.91 0.53
N LEU A 97 -2.44 -12.58 1.81
CA LEU A 97 -3.21 -11.43 2.29
C LEU A 97 -2.64 -10.11 1.76
N TYR A 98 -1.31 -9.94 1.80
CA TYR A 98 -0.62 -8.78 1.23
C TYR A 98 -0.92 -8.62 -0.26
N PHE A 99 -0.76 -9.70 -1.04
CA PHE A 99 -1.07 -9.69 -2.47
C PHE A 99 -2.52 -9.29 -2.75
N LEU A 100 -3.50 -9.91 -2.06
CA LEU A 100 -4.93 -9.62 -2.27
C LEU A 100 -5.30 -8.19 -1.86
N ALA A 101 -4.75 -7.69 -0.75
CA ALA A 101 -4.95 -6.31 -0.34
C ALA A 101 -4.37 -5.33 -1.37
N LEU A 102 -3.14 -5.56 -1.82
CA LEU A 102 -2.48 -4.72 -2.83
C LEU A 102 -3.23 -4.73 -4.16
N LEU A 103 -3.67 -5.89 -4.62
CA LEU A 103 -4.46 -6.05 -5.85
C LEU A 103 -5.79 -5.30 -5.75
N SER A 104 -6.48 -5.42 -4.62
CA SER A 104 -7.74 -4.70 -4.41
C SER A 104 -7.56 -3.18 -4.37
N GLN A 105 -6.49 -2.70 -3.76
CA GLN A 105 -6.13 -1.28 -3.73
C GLN A 105 -5.71 -0.77 -5.11
N TYR A 106 -5.00 -1.58 -5.89
CA TYR A 106 -4.63 -1.27 -7.27
C TYR A 106 -5.87 -1.07 -8.14
N ASP A 107 -6.84 -1.98 -8.08
CA ASP A 107 -8.10 -1.84 -8.82
C ASP A 107 -8.89 -0.59 -8.37
N ALA A 108 -8.91 -0.33 -7.07
CA ALA A 108 -9.57 0.84 -6.49
C ALA A 108 -8.91 2.18 -6.86
N LEU A 109 -7.60 2.21 -7.04
CA LEU A 109 -6.90 3.40 -7.52
C LEU A 109 -6.96 3.54 -9.04
N SER A 110 -7.02 2.43 -9.77
CA SER A 110 -7.04 2.38 -11.23
C SER A 110 -8.20 3.15 -11.86
N ILE A 111 -9.33 3.29 -11.17
CA ILE A 111 -10.48 4.09 -11.65
C ILE A 111 -10.17 5.59 -11.75
N TYR A 112 -9.16 6.06 -11.01
CA TYR A 112 -8.74 7.45 -10.92
C TYR A 112 -7.66 7.81 -11.95
N SER A 113 -7.12 6.82 -12.67
CA SER A 113 -6.12 7.04 -13.72
C SER A 113 -6.77 7.58 -14.99
N LYS A 114 -6.17 8.60 -15.62
CA LYS A 114 -6.59 9.04 -16.97
C LYS A 114 -6.13 8.08 -18.05
N GLN A 115 -5.03 7.39 -17.82
CA GLN A 115 -4.52 6.35 -18.70
C GLN A 115 -5.23 5.04 -18.39
N ARG A 116 -5.40 4.19 -19.40
CA ARG A 116 -5.91 2.84 -19.16
C ARG A 116 -4.81 2.06 -18.41
N PRO A 117 -5.02 1.73 -17.12
CA PRO A 117 -3.99 1.05 -16.37
C PRO A 117 -3.83 -0.39 -16.90
N PRO A 118 -2.61 -0.96 -16.85
CA PRO A 118 -2.37 -2.34 -17.26
C PRO A 118 -3.18 -3.33 -16.39
N LYS A 119 -3.45 -4.52 -16.90
CA LYS A 119 -4.25 -5.53 -16.18
C LYS A 119 -3.36 -6.62 -15.64
N VAL A 120 -3.63 -7.05 -14.41
CA VAL A 120 -3.03 -8.25 -13.82
C VAL A 120 -3.84 -9.47 -14.25
N ASP A 121 -3.49 -10.02 -15.42
CA ASP A 121 -4.20 -11.15 -16.01
C ASP A 121 -3.64 -12.51 -15.62
N LEU A 122 -2.32 -12.59 -15.44
CA LEU A 122 -1.60 -13.82 -15.09
C LEU A 122 -0.74 -13.60 -13.86
N CYS A 123 -0.78 -14.52 -12.91
CA CYS A 123 0.01 -14.44 -11.70
C CYS A 123 0.38 -15.85 -11.19
N PRO A 124 1.47 -16.47 -11.67
CA PRO A 124 1.77 -17.88 -11.37
C PRO A 124 1.88 -18.19 -9.87
N ASN A 125 2.55 -17.33 -9.10
CA ASN A 125 2.71 -17.52 -7.65
C ASN A 125 1.41 -17.35 -6.85
N PHE A 126 0.41 -16.66 -7.42
CA PHE A 126 -0.87 -16.38 -6.75
C PHE A 126 -2.07 -16.78 -7.62
N HIS A 127 -1.92 -17.78 -8.50
CA HIS A 127 -2.89 -18.09 -9.55
C HIS A 127 -4.31 -18.29 -9.00
N ASN A 128 -4.46 -19.19 -8.04
CA ASN A 128 -5.76 -19.45 -7.40
C ASN A 128 -6.29 -18.22 -6.66
N SER A 129 -5.40 -17.43 -6.03
CA SER A 129 -5.83 -16.21 -5.32
C SER A 129 -6.37 -15.16 -6.29
N LEU A 130 -5.75 -15.03 -7.47
CA LEU A 130 -6.19 -14.13 -8.52
C LEU A 130 -7.52 -14.60 -9.13
N LEU A 131 -7.68 -15.91 -9.36
CA LEU A 131 -8.95 -16.48 -9.84
C LEU A 131 -10.07 -16.26 -8.82
N ASP A 132 -9.85 -16.64 -7.56
CA ASP A 132 -10.83 -16.45 -6.47
C ASP A 132 -11.24 -14.97 -6.36
N TYR A 133 -10.27 -14.05 -6.47
CA TYR A 133 -10.53 -12.62 -6.44
C TYR A 133 -11.40 -12.17 -7.61
N LYS A 134 -11.09 -12.59 -8.84
CA LYS A 134 -11.88 -12.28 -10.06
C LYS A 134 -13.28 -12.88 -10.01
N ASP A 135 -13.40 -14.11 -9.54
CA ASP A 135 -14.66 -14.85 -9.44
C ASP A 135 -15.59 -14.31 -8.36
N SER A 136 -15.03 -13.65 -7.33
CA SER A 136 -15.81 -13.05 -6.26
C SER A 136 -16.80 -11.98 -6.73
N GLY A 137 -16.72 -11.55 -8.00
CA GLY A 137 -17.76 -10.76 -8.68
C GLY A 137 -17.97 -9.35 -8.12
N LYS A 138 -17.29 -9.01 -7.03
CA LYS A 138 -17.12 -7.67 -6.50
C LYS A 138 -16.19 -6.91 -7.44
N ASN A 139 -16.73 -6.62 -8.63
CA ASN A 139 -16.25 -5.51 -9.42
C ASN A 139 -16.19 -4.34 -8.44
N VAL A 140 -14.98 -3.84 -8.17
CA VAL A 140 -14.77 -2.53 -7.57
C VAL A 140 -15.89 -1.65 -8.08
N ALA A 141 -16.75 -1.18 -7.16
CA ALA A 141 -17.97 -0.46 -7.50
C ALA A 141 -17.60 0.46 -8.66
N ARG A 142 -18.37 0.43 -9.76
CA ARG A 142 -18.20 1.32 -10.92
C ARG A 142 -18.44 2.77 -10.47
N ALA A 143 -17.59 3.26 -9.58
CA ALA A 143 -17.47 4.62 -9.17
C ALA A 143 -17.01 5.38 -10.40
N ALA A 144 -17.59 6.57 -10.55
CA ALA A 144 -17.56 7.35 -11.77
C ALA A 144 -16.15 7.36 -12.41
N GLY A 145 -16.10 7.25 -13.75
CA GLY A 145 -14.85 7.09 -14.51
C GLY A 145 -13.85 8.24 -14.29
N PRO A 146 -12.73 8.29 -15.04
CA PRO A 146 -11.61 9.23 -14.79
C PRO A 146 -11.96 10.73 -14.74
N ASN A 147 -13.17 11.11 -15.16
CA ASN A 147 -13.74 12.46 -15.02
C ASN A 147 -14.43 12.72 -13.67
N ALA A 148 -14.45 11.75 -12.76
CA ALA A 148 -15.14 11.84 -11.48
C ALA A 148 -14.41 12.69 -10.44
N ILE A 149 -13.08 12.78 -10.55
CA ILE A 149 -12.30 13.54 -9.59
C ILE A 149 -12.42 15.01 -9.95
N TRP A 150 -13.16 15.75 -9.13
CA TRP A 150 -13.28 17.17 -9.28
C TRP A 150 -12.02 17.86 -8.72
N TRP A 151 -11.00 17.96 -9.57
CA TRP A 151 -9.71 18.57 -9.20
C TRP A 151 -9.79 20.05 -8.80
N GLY A 152 -10.92 20.72 -9.07
CA GLY A 152 -11.17 22.11 -8.69
C GLY A 152 -11.20 22.35 -7.17
N LYS A 153 -11.38 21.32 -6.34
CA LYS A 153 -11.28 21.46 -4.88
C LYS A 153 -9.83 21.65 -4.45
N TYR A 154 -8.91 20.92 -5.08
CA TYR A 154 -7.48 21.01 -4.78
C TYR A 154 -6.91 22.38 -5.09
N THR A 155 -7.35 23.03 -6.17
CA THR A 155 -6.89 24.39 -6.49
C THR A 155 -7.30 25.39 -5.40
N LYS A 156 -8.52 25.27 -4.87
CA LYS A 156 -8.98 26.07 -3.71
C LYS A 156 -8.18 25.75 -2.45
N ILE A 157 -7.97 24.47 -2.14
CA ILE A 157 -7.21 24.01 -0.97
C ILE A 157 -5.76 24.51 -1.01
N LEU A 158 -5.11 24.37 -2.17
CA LEU A 158 -3.70 24.78 -2.36
C LEU A 158 -3.51 26.30 -2.34
N SER A 159 -4.55 27.07 -2.67
CA SER A 159 -4.52 28.53 -2.61
C SER A 159 -4.90 29.11 -1.25
N SER A 160 -5.70 28.39 -0.44
CA SER A 160 -6.11 28.84 0.89
C SER A 160 -5.07 28.56 1.99
N VAL A 161 -4.17 27.60 1.79
CA VAL A 161 -3.19 27.19 2.81
C VAL A 161 -1.79 27.75 2.52
N PRO A 162 -1.18 28.50 3.45
CA PRO A 162 0.21 28.97 3.30
C PRO A 162 1.20 27.83 3.12
N ARG A 163 2.26 28.06 2.33
CA ARG A 163 3.36 27.09 2.12
C ARG A 163 3.99 26.58 3.43
N THR A 164 3.97 27.40 4.50
CA THR A 164 4.48 27.03 5.83
C THR A 164 3.70 25.89 6.49
N ASN A 165 2.47 25.62 6.04
CA ASN A 165 1.58 24.57 6.58
C ASN A 165 1.46 23.38 5.63
N SER A 166 2.40 23.22 4.68
CA SER A 166 2.35 22.17 3.65
C SER A 166 2.25 20.76 4.23
N GLU A 167 2.92 20.46 5.35
CA GLU A 167 2.88 19.12 5.96
C GLU A 167 1.53 18.80 6.61
N GLN A 168 0.84 19.80 7.18
CA GLN A 168 -0.52 19.62 7.67
C GLN A 168 -1.48 19.34 6.51
N LEU A 169 -1.31 20.06 5.40
CA LEU A 169 -2.09 19.85 4.19
C LEU A 169 -1.87 18.46 3.61
N VAL A 170 -0.62 18.00 3.54
CA VAL A 170 -0.27 16.65 3.08
C VAL A 170 -0.86 15.58 4.00
N ALA A 171 -0.92 15.82 5.31
CA ALA A 171 -1.52 14.88 6.25
C ALA A 171 -3.04 14.73 6.06
N LEU A 172 -3.72 15.81 5.65
CA LEU A 172 -5.15 15.79 5.33
C LEU A 172 -5.42 15.25 3.92
N TYR A 173 -4.53 15.53 2.97
CA TYR A 173 -4.64 15.18 1.55
C TYR A 173 -3.37 14.42 1.10
N PRO A 174 -3.22 13.12 1.46
CA PRO A 174 -2.04 12.28 1.19
C PRO A 174 -1.65 12.18 -0.29
N GLU A 175 -2.58 12.38 -1.22
CA GLU A 175 -2.31 12.47 -2.65
C GLU A 175 -1.34 13.61 -3.01
N LEU A 176 -1.25 14.65 -2.17
CA LEU A 176 -0.27 15.73 -2.31
C LEU A 176 1.16 15.30 -1.91
N ALA A 177 1.29 14.16 -1.21
CA ALA A 177 2.57 13.54 -0.86
C ALA A 177 3.19 12.75 -2.02
N LEU A 178 2.40 12.45 -3.06
CA LEU A 178 2.84 11.55 -4.13
C LEU A 178 4.02 12.16 -4.91
N PRO A 179 5.03 11.35 -5.27
CA PRO A 179 6.14 11.81 -6.11
C PRO A 179 5.67 12.03 -7.55
N ILE A 180 6.25 13.02 -8.21
CA ILE A 180 6.01 13.24 -9.66
C ILE A 180 6.99 12.42 -10.52
N ASN A 181 8.08 11.93 -9.93
CA ASN A 181 9.13 11.18 -10.61
C ASN A 181 9.13 9.69 -10.23
N GLY A 182 9.43 8.83 -11.20
CA GLY A 182 9.46 7.38 -11.02
C GLY A 182 10.50 6.91 -9.99
N ASP A 183 11.70 7.48 -10.05
CA ASP A 183 12.87 6.94 -9.37
C ASP A 183 13.18 7.63 -8.03
N SER A 184 12.37 8.62 -7.65
CA SER A 184 12.57 9.43 -6.46
C SER A 184 11.27 9.66 -5.69
N ILE A 185 11.38 9.84 -4.38
CA ILE A 185 10.27 10.24 -3.50
C ILE A 185 10.01 11.75 -3.62
N ARG A 186 10.97 12.51 -4.17
CA ARG A 186 10.87 13.95 -4.39
C ARG A 186 11.21 14.35 -5.83
N PRO A 187 10.66 15.47 -6.33
CA PRO A 187 9.69 16.34 -5.66
C PRO A 187 8.30 15.70 -5.54
N ARG A 188 7.58 16.06 -4.47
CA ARG A 188 6.18 15.71 -4.26
C ARG A 188 5.27 16.67 -5.01
N VAL A 189 4.01 16.28 -5.21
CA VAL A 189 2.96 17.15 -5.75
C VAL A 189 2.92 18.50 -5.01
N ILE A 190 2.92 18.50 -3.68
CA ILE A 190 2.87 19.73 -2.87
C ILE A 190 4.06 20.67 -3.12
N ASP A 191 5.25 20.10 -3.37
CA ASP A 191 6.48 20.85 -3.52
C ASP A 191 6.46 21.70 -4.81
N ILE A 192 5.71 21.25 -5.82
CA ILE A 192 5.58 21.89 -7.14
C ILE A 192 4.27 22.66 -7.26
N ALA A 193 3.18 22.18 -6.65
CA ALA A 193 1.86 22.76 -6.82
C ALA A 193 1.76 24.20 -6.29
N HIS A 194 2.52 24.55 -5.24
CA HIS A 194 2.59 25.93 -4.73
C HIS A 194 3.26 26.91 -5.71
N ASP A 195 4.24 26.45 -6.49
CA ASP A 195 4.99 27.32 -7.41
C ASP A 195 4.19 27.57 -8.72
N HIS A 196 3.16 26.76 -8.99
CA HIS A 196 2.33 26.82 -10.22
C HIS A 196 0.87 27.23 -10.00
N LEU A 197 0.54 27.89 -8.87
CA LEU A 197 -0.82 28.30 -8.47
C LEU A 197 -1.62 29.09 -9.54
N ALA A 198 -0.93 29.77 -10.46
CA ALA A 198 -1.57 30.62 -11.47
C ALA A 198 -2.05 29.89 -12.75
N THR A 199 -1.80 28.58 -12.88
CA THR A 199 -2.10 27.84 -14.12
C THR A 199 -2.97 26.61 -13.84
N ASN A 200 -3.81 26.22 -14.81
CA ASN A 200 -4.59 24.96 -14.79
C ASN A 200 -3.72 23.67 -14.61
N GLY A 201 -2.39 23.82 -14.55
CA GLY A 201 -1.41 22.74 -14.45
C GLY A 201 -1.42 21.95 -13.13
N GLN A 202 -1.98 22.47 -12.04
CA GLN A 202 -2.04 21.74 -10.76
C GLN A 202 -2.80 20.41 -10.88
N THR A 203 -3.93 20.43 -11.60
CA THR A 203 -4.75 19.24 -11.82
C THR A 203 -4.02 18.19 -12.65
N ALA A 204 -3.20 18.63 -13.62
CA ALA A 204 -2.38 17.76 -14.43
C ALA A 204 -1.25 17.13 -13.61
N ILE A 205 -0.64 17.88 -12.69
CA ILE A 205 0.41 17.39 -11.79
C ILE A 205 -0.12 16.32 -10.84
N ILE A 206 -1.26 16.57 -10.17
CA ILE A 206 -1.85 15.57 -9.26
C ILE A 206 -2.20 14.29 -10.04
N GLN A 207 -2.82 14.45 -11.21
CA GLN A 207 -3.15 13.32 -12.08
C GLN A 207 -1.90 12.54 -12.49
N GLN A 208 -0.83 13.23 -12.91
CA GLN A 208 0.43 12.58 -13.29
C GLN A 208 1.01 11.76 -12.14
N ALA A 209 0.97 12.30 -10.91
CA ALA A 209 1.47 11.60 -9.74
C ALA A 209 0.63 10.35 -9.40
N ILE A 210 -0.69 10.41 -9.59
CA ILE A 210 -1.59 9.26 -9.41
C ILE A 210 -1.36 8.20 -10.48
N ASP A 211 -1.31 8.59 -11.75
CA ASP A 211 -1.02 7.68 -12.87
C ASP A 211 0.33 6.96 -12.62
N LEU A 212 1.35 7.70 -12.19
CA LEU A 212 2.65 7.16 -11.84
C LEU A 212 2.59 6.19 -10.64
N HIS A 213 1.85 6.55 -9.58
CA HIS A 213 1.70 5.70 -8.40
C HIS A 213 1.01 4.37 -8.76
N ILE A 214 -0.04 4.41 -9.58
CA ILE A 214 -0.73 3.22 -10.08
C ILE A 214 0.22 2.32 -10.88
N LEU A 215 1.07 2.89 -11.74
CA LEU A 215 2.08 2.13 -12.47
C LEU A 215 3.10 1.47 -11.52
N LYS A 216 3.50 2.13 -10.42
CA LYS A 216 4.38 1.52 -9.41
C LYS A 216 3.69 0.36 -8.70
N LEU A 217 2.41 0.50 -8.34
CA LEU A 217 1.63 -0.59 -7.75
C LEU A 217 1.53 -1.78 -8.70
N HIS A 218 1.31 -1.55 -10.00
CA HIS A 218 1.33 -2.62 -10.99
C HIS A 218 2.68 -3.34 -11.06
N ARG A 219 3.79 -2.59 -11.10
CA ARG A 219 5.13 -3.20 -11.10
C ARG A 219 5.38 -4.04 -9.86
N GLU A 220 4.88 -3.61 -8.70
CA GLU A 220 4.97 -4.43 -7.49
C GLU A 220 4.12 -5.71 -7.60
N LEU A 221 2.93 -5.62 -8.18
CA LEU A 221 2.10 -6.80 -8.46
C LEU A 221 2.78 -7.75 -9.45
N ASP A 222 3.42 -7.23 -10.49
CA ASP A 222 4.22 -8.04 -11.43
C ASP A 222 5.36 -8.77 -10.70
N GLU A 223 6.13 -8.06 -9.87
CA GLU A 223 7.21 -8.64 -9.06
C GLU A 223 6.70 -9.75 -8.13
N LEU A 224 5.56 -9.53 -7.46
CA LEU A 224 4.89 -10.55 -6.65
C LEU A 224 4.43 -11.73 -7.50
N CYS A 225 3.90 -11.48 -8.69
CA CYS A 225 3.44 -12.53 -9.59
C CYS A 225 4.58 -13.41 -10.11
N GLU A 226 5.73 -12.82 -10.42
CA GLU A 226 6.90 -13.53 -10.92
C GLU A 226 7.69 -14.24 -9.83
N THR A 227 7.92 -13.58 -8.69
CA THR A 227 8.84 -14.08 -7.63
C THR A 227 8.13 -14.56 -6.37
N GLY A 228 6.85 -14.23 -6.20
CA GLY A 228 6.09 -14.52 -4.98
C GLY A 228 6.45 -13.61 -3.79
N THR A 229 7.30 -12.60 -3.98
CA THR A 229 7.71 -11.64 -2.95
C THR A 229 7.98 -10.27 -3.55
N SER A 230 8.06 -9.23 -2.73
CA SER A 230 8.55 -7.91 -3.11
C SER A 230 9.33 -7.28 -1.97
N SER A 231 10.15 -6.27 -2.26
CA SER A 231 10.84 -5.50 -1.20
C SER A 231 9.86 -4.90 -0.18
N ASN A 232 8.69 -4.44 -0.64
CA ASN A 232 7.65 -3.89 0.22
C ASN A 232 6.91 -4.97 1.01
N TYR A 233 6.75 -6.18 0.46
CA TYR A 233 6.25 -7.33 1.21
C TYR A 233 7.14 -7.65 2.42
N PHE A 234 8.47 -7.63 2.27
CA PHE A 234 9.37 -7.85 3.40
C PHE A 234 9.29 -6.73 4.44
N THR A 235 9.10 -5.48 4.01
CA THR A 235 8.87 -4.36 4.93
C THR A 235 7.59 -4.56 5.72
N PHE A 236 6.53 -5.01 5.06
CA PHE A 236 5.26 -5.38 5.68
C PHE A 236 5.41 -6.54 6.68
N GLU A 237 6.12 -7.62 6.30
CA GLU A 237 6.34 -8.79 7.15
C GLU A 237 7.18 -8.45 8.39
N ASN A 238 8.23 -7.63 8.22
CA ASN A 238 9.03 -7.13 9.32
C ASN A 238 8.20 -6.28 10.29
N LEU A 239 7.34 -5.42 9.76
CA LEU A 239 6.45 -4.62 10.59
C LEU A 239 5.46 -5.50 11.36
N TYR A 240 4.85 -6.49 10.70
CA TYR A 240 3.96 -7.44 11.36
C TYR A 240 4.65 -8.16 12.52
N SER A 241 5.85 -8.70 12.29
CA SER A 241 6.64 -9.35 13.35
C SER A 241 6.98 -8.38 14.48
N TYR A 242 7.32 -7.13 14.16
CA TYR A 242 7.59 -6.09 15.16
C TYR A 242 6.35 -5.83 16.03
N VAL A 243 5.18 -5.55 15.42
CA VAL A 243 3.93 -5.27 16.14
C VAL A 243 3.52 -6.44 17.04
N LYS A 244 3.73 -7.68 16.59
CA LYS A 244 3.45 -8.87 17.43
C LYS A 244 4.34 -8.99 18.66
N GLN A 245 5.57 -8.48 18.60
CA GLN A 245 6.53 -8.57 19.70
C GLN A 245 6.45 -7.37 20.66
N HIS A 246 5.86 -6.26 20.21
CA HIS A 246 5.84 -4.98 20.92
C HIS A 246 4.37 -4.60 21.18
N PRO A 247 3.78 -5.06 22.30
CA PRO A 247 2.40 -4.72 22.64
C PRO A 247 2.16 -3.21 22.78
N GLU A 248 3.22 -2.43 23.02
CA GLU A 248 3.23 -0.96 23.03
C GLU A 248 3.07 -0.32 21.64
N PHE A 249 2.80 -1.09 20.58
CA PHE A 249 2.39 -0.57 19.28
C PHE A 249 0.95 0.01 19.33
N GLU A 250 0.77 0.96 20.23
CA GLU A 250 -0.49 1.61 20.52
C GLU A 250 -0.74 2.77 19.57
N LYS A 251 -1.95 3.32 19.64
CA LYS A 251 -2.38 4.49 18.88
C LYS A 251 -1.47 5.68 19.20
N SER A 252 -0.52 5.97 18.32
CA SER A 252 0.34 7.14 18.43
C SER A 252 0.70 7.71 17.05
N PRO A 253 1.08 8.99 16.96
CA PRO A 253 1.60 9.56 15.72
C PRO A 253 2.81 8.79 15.18
N SER A 254 3.68 8.30 16.06
CA SER A 254 4.86 7.52 15.69
C SER A 254 4.47 6.16 15.11
N SER A 255 3.52 5.46 15.72
CA SER A 255 3.01 4.18 15.23
C SER A 255 2.35 4.33 13.85
N LEU A 256 1.58 5.39 13.63
CA LEU A 256 1.01 5.70 12.31
C LEU A 256 2.08 5.98 11.25
N LYS A 257 3.10 6.77 11.59
CA LYS A 257 4.23 7.02 10.69
C LYS A 257 4.93 5.72 10.30
N VAL A 258 5.03 4.76 11.23
CA VAL A 258 5.60 3.44 10.96
C VAL A 258 4.67 2.61 10.06
N LEU A 259 3.36 2.59 10.34
CA LEU A 259 2.37 1.89 9.49
C LEU A 259 2.43 2.38 8.05
N PHE A 260 2.45 3.69 7.84
CA PHE A 260 2.43 4.30 6.50
C PHE A 260 3.73 4.13 5.72
N LYS A 261 4.77 3.52 6.30
CA LYS A 261 5.95 3.06 5.53
C LYS A 261 5.67 1.80 4.71
N THR A 262 4.53 1.15 4.91
CA THR A 262 4.12 -0.01 4.11
C THR A 262 3.14 0.41 3.02
N THR A 263 3.28 -0.19 1.82
CA THR A 263 2.45 0.13 0.66
C THR A 263 0.95 0.00 0.97
N VAL A 264 0.55 -1.09 1.63
CA VAL A 264 -0.86 -1.38 1.90
C VAL A 264 -1.53 -0.36 2.82
N PHE A 265 -0.85 0.11 3.88
CA PHE A 265 -1.43 1.13 4.77
C PHE A 265 -1.30 2.55 4.20
N ALA A 266 -0.24 2.85 3.43
CA ALA A 266 -0.14 4.12 2.72
C ALA A 266 -1.27 4.28 1.68
N ASN A 267 -1.53 3.22 0.90
CA ASN A 267 -2.63 3.19 -0.08
C ASN A 267 -4.00 3.28 0.58
N LEU A 268 -4.18 2.68 1.76
CA LEU A 268 -5.45 2.78 2.50
C LEU A 268 -5.84 4.24 2.75
N VAL A 269 -4.90 5.03 3.26
CA VAL A 269 -5.11 6.46 3.57
C VAL A 269 -5.31 7.26 2.28
N LEU A 270 -4.56 6.94 1.23
CA LEU A 270 -4.70 7.57 -0.08
C LEU A 270 -6.10 7.34 -0.70
N ILE A 271 -6.56 6.08 -0.71
CA ILE A 271 -7.86 5.71 -1.26
C ILE A 271 -8.98 6.35 -0.45
N ASP A 272 -8.88 6.32 0.89
CA ASP A 272 -9.83 7.00 1.77
C ASP A 272 -9.94 8.49 1.41
N SER A 273 -8.79 9.16 1.30
CA SER A 273 -8.73 10.58 0.97
C SER A 273 -9.43 10.91 -0.35
N ILE A 274 -9.00 10.28 -1.44
CA ILE A 274 -9.51 10.54 -2.80
C ILE A 274 -11.00 10.22 -2.90
N THR A 275 -11.42 9.12 -2.28
CA THR A 275 -12.82 8.66 -2.33
C THR A 275 -13.74 9.62 -1.60
N HIS A 276 -13.37 10.06 -0.40
CA HIS A 276 -14.16 11.01 0.37
C HIS A 276 -14.23 12.37 -0.33
N THR A 277 -13.10 12.86 -0.82
CA THR A 277 -13.04 14.11 -1.59
C THR A 277 -13.95 14.05 -2.83
N THR A 278 -13.99 12.92 -3.53
CA THR A 278 -14.84 12.72 -4.72
C THR A 278 -16.33 12.59 -4.35
N LYS A 279 -16.67 11.81 -3.30
CA LYS A 279 -18.07 11.59 -2.88
C LYS A 279 -18.72 12.87 -2.36
N GLU A 280 -17.99 13.73 -1.66
CA GLU A 280 -18.53 15.00 -1.15
C GLU A 280 -18.98 15.93 -2.27
N GLU A 281 -18.22 16.00 -3.35
CA GLU A 281 -18.57 16.80 -4.53
C GLU A 281 -19.82 16.26 -5.24
N LEU A 282 -19.91 14.93 -5.41
CA LEU A 282 -21.08 14.30 -6.01
C LEU A 282 -22.37 14.50 -5.19
N LYS A 283 -22.26 14.61 -3.86
CA LYS A 283 -23.40 14.90 -2.96
C LYS A 283 -23.87 16.35 -3.00
N SER A 284 -23.06 17.28 -3.52
CA SER A 284 -23.48 18.66 -3.76
C SER A 284 -24.48 18.77 -4.92
N GLY A 285 -24.52 17.76 -5.81
CA GLY A 285 -25.60 17.56 -6.77
C GLY A 285 -26.82 16.86 -6.14
N ARG A 286 -28.02 17.09 -6.67
CA ARG A 286 -29.26 16.37 -6.29
C ARG A 286 -29.12 14.86 -6.63
N GLY A 287 -28.43 14.10 -5.79
CA GLY A 287 -28.23 12.66 -5.94
C GLY A 287 -29.20 11.83 -5.10
N ILE A 288 -29.66 10.70 -5.66
CA ILE A 288 -30.57 9.75 -5.01
C ILE A 288 -29.88 9.13 -3.78
N ALA A 289 -30.60 9.09 -2.66
CA ALA A 289 -30.06 8.78 -1.33
C ALA A 289 -29.62 7.31 -1.10
N SER A 290 -29.81 6.38 -2.05
CA SER A 290 -29.84 4.94 -1.72
C SER A 290 -28.62 4.08 -2.10
N ASN A 291 -27.52 4.61 -2.66
CA ASN A 291 -26.38 3.77 -3.10
C ASN A 291 -25.02 4.10 -2.47
N ASN A 292 -24.98 4.86 -1.37
CA ASN A 292 -23.77 5.63 -1.02
C ASN A 292 -22.71 4.93 -0.15
N ASN A 293 -22.93 3.70 0.32
CA ASN A 293 -22.13 3.15 1.41
C ASN A 293 -21.11 2.07 1.01
N GLU A 294 -21.07 1.62 -0.24
CA GLU A 294 -20.03 0.66 -0.62
C GLU A 294 -18.64 1.31 -0.67
N ALA A 295 -17.68 0.63 -0.05
CA ALA A 295 -16.28 0.99 -0.12
C ALA A 295 -15.76 0.77 -1.55
N PRO A 296 -14.82 1.59 -2.02
CA PRO A 296 -14.28 1.51 -3.39
C PRO A 296 -13.29 0.34 -3.57
N TYR A 297 -13.05 -0.46 -2.53
CA TYR A 297 -12.20 -1.66 -2.56
C TYR A 297 -12.86 -2.76 -1.75
N ASP A 298 -12.36 -4.00 -1.90
CA ASP A 298 -12.79 -5.11 -1.07
C ASP A 298 -12.21 -4.96 0.34
N THR A 299 -13.06 -4.51 1.26
CA THR A 299 -12.68 -4.26 2.65
C THR A 299 -12.27 -5.53 3.39
N ARG A 300 -12.60 -6.73 2.89
CA ARG A 300 -12.28 -8.00 3.56
C ARG A 300 -10.77 -8.15 3.81
N TYR A 301 -9.95 -7.88 2.79
CA TYR A 301 -8.50 -8.04 2.91
C TYR A 301 -7.87 -6.98 3.81
N VAL A 302 -8.33 -5.73 3.72
CA VAL A 302 -7.86 -4.64 4.58
C VAL A 302 -8.29 -4.87 6.03
N ASN A 303 -9.53 -5.32 6.26
CA ASN A 303 -10.02 -5.67 7.59
C ASN A 303 -9.20 -6.78 8.20
N GLU A 304 -8.96 -7.85 7.45
CA GLU A 304 -8.11 -8.95 7.93
C GLU A 304 -6.69 -8.47 8.25
N LEU A 305 -6.12 -7.55 7.47
CA LEU A 305 -4.84 -6.90 7.81
C LEU A 305 -4.93 -6.11 9.12
N VAL A 306 -5.95 -5.27 9.29
CA VAL A 306 -6.14 -4.45 10.50
C VAL A 306 -6.35 -5.32 11.73
N ASN A 307 -7.16 -6.39 11.62
CA ASN A 307 -7.39 -7.39 12.66
C ASN A 307 -6.09 -8.07 13.05
N ARG A 308 -5.32 -8.54 12.05
CA ARG A 308 -4.08 -9.27 12.25
C ARG A 308 -2.98 -8.44 12.91
N PHE A 309 -2.98 -7.13 12.67
CA PHE A 309 -2.09 -6.18 13.33
C PHE A 309 -2.64 -5.65 14.65
N ASN A 310 -3.90 -5.94 15.00
CA ASN A 310 -4.62 -5.36 16.13
C ASN A 310 -4.59 -3.81 16.13
N ILE A 311 -4.80 -3.19 14.97
CA ILE A 311 -4.72 -1.73 14.78
C ILE A 311 -6.07 -1.12 14.41
N HIS A 312 -7.17 -1.62 14.97
CA HIS A 312 -8.53 -1.13 14.71
C HIS A 312 -8.69 0.39 14.92
N TRP A 313 -7.89 0.96 15.83
CA TRP A 313 -7.83 2.39 16.08
C TRP A 313 -7.47 3.23 14.84
N THR A 314 -6.89 2.63 13.80
CA THR A 314 -6.59 3.31 12.52
C THR A 314 -7.85 3.78 11.81
N TYR A 315 -8.97 3.06 11.93
CA TYR A 315 -10.25 3.50 11.37
C TYR A 315 -10.76 4.78 12.02
N ASN A 316 -10.58 4.91 13.34
CA ASN A 316 -10.95 6.12 14.06
C ASN A 316 -10.11 7.32 13.59
N TYR A 317 -8.81 7.11 13.35
CA TYR A 317 -7.94 8.14 12.79
C TYR A 317 -8.44 8.61 11.39
N LEU A 318 -8.77 7.67 10.50
CA LEU A 318 -9.30 7.99 9.17
C LEU A 318 -10.63 8.78 9.26
N ASP A 319 -11.54 8.38 10.15
CA ASP A 319 -12.79 9.12 10.38
C ASP A 319 -12.55 10.55 10.85
N ASP A 320 -11.62 10.73 11.78
CA ASP A 320 -11.30 12.05 12.30
C ASP A 320 -10.70 12.94 11.21
N LEU A 321 -9.87 12.38 10.31
CA LEU A 321 -9.41 13.11 9.12
C LEU A 321 -10.57 13.51 8.21
N VAL A 322 -11.57 12.65 7.99
CA VAL A 322 -12.76 13.00 7.19
C VAL A 322 -13.53 14.15 7.86
N LYS A 323 -13.72 14.13 9.18
CA LYS A 323 -14.42 15.19 9.91
C LYS A 323 -13.69 16.53 9.80
N ILE A 324 -12.37 16.52 9.98
CA ILE A 324 -11.54 17.74 9.90
C ILE A 324 -11.56 18.31 8.49
N ARG A 325 -11.45 17.46 7.45
CA ARG A 325 -11.55 17.89 6.04
C ARG A 325 -12.89 18.55 5.69
N ARG A 326 -13.97 18.29 6.44
CA ARG A 326 -15.27 18.94 6.22
C ARG A 326 -15.39 20.29 6.91
N GLN A 327 -14.57 20.54 7.92
CA GLN A 327 -14.55 21.80 8.66
C GLN A 327 -13.71 22.87 7.96
N ASN A 328 -12.75 22.43 7.13
CA ASN A 328 -11.85 23.27 6.33
C ASN A 328 -12.34 23.39 4.88
#